data_AF-A0A8C6V102-F1
#
_entry.id   AF-A0A8C6V102-F1
#
_cell.length_a   1.000
_cell.length_b   1.000
_cell.length_c   1.000
_cell.angle_alpha   90.00
_cell.angle_beta   90.00
_cell.angle_gamma   90.00
#
_symmetry.space_group_name_H-M   'P 1'
#
loop_
_entity.id
_entity.type
_entity.pdbx_description
1 polymer ?
#
loop_
_entity_poly.entity_id
_entity_poly.type
_entity_poly.pdbx_seq_one_letter_code
_entity_poly.pdbx_strand_id
1 'polypeptide(L)'
;MFNSNSFGHLASSFATAFVYALYGYGFMSCQFISEGGHDALYTVEVYYNKQLFASYNSTEGKYRGYTERAKDITDGLNHNQHFLDQEKKNLELLKTVYCNTLHDLKNLSQEPRVRVFSTKTANSHQPGIIICSAYNFYPKPITLTWLRNGEEVTSEVISTDEMSDGNWLYQKHSYLEYIPTPTDTIECMVEHASLPTPKLYRWEYLSESRINKITVGTAGLLLGLAFITAGAIYYMKHTKAKALFFVGDKMPTNKTVISVENNL
;
A
#
# COMPACT_ATOMS: atom_id res chain seq x y z
N MET A 1 -53.97 -33.67 -56.68
CA MET A 1 -52.82 -34.15 -57.48
C MET A 1 -51.91 -32.95 -57.73
N PHE A 2 -50.63 -33.05 -57.36
CA PHE A 2 -49.51 -32.10 -57.60
C PHE A 2 -49.65 -30.68 -57.00
N ASN A 3 -48.87 -30.23 -56.00
CA ASN A 3 -47.41 -30.17 -55.75
C ASN A 3 -46.76 -28.85 -56.23
N SER A 4 -46.13 -28.14 -55.27
CA SER A 4 -44.94 -27.24 -55.37
C SER A 4 -45.03 -26.01 -56.29
N ASN A 5 -44.50 -24.82 -56.02
CA ASN A 5 -43.51 -24.33 -55.05
C ASN A 5 -43.53 -22.79 -55.11
N SER A 6 -43.49 -22.10 -53.96
CA SER A 6 -42.34 -21.34 -53.46
C SER A 6 -42.32 -19.87 -53.89
N PHE A 7 -42.50 -18.96 -52.93
CA PHE A 7 -41.55 -17.87 -52.63
C PHE A 7 -42.01 -17.09 -51.39
N GLY A 8 -41.10 -16.89 -50.43
CA GLY A 8 -41.10 -15.75 -49.51
C GLY A 8 -41.83 -15.92 -48.18
N HIS A 9 -41.10 -16.34 -47.14
CA HIS A 9 -40.55 -15.44 -46.12
C HIS A 9 -40.20 -16.25 -44.85
N LEU A 10 -38.89 -16.42 -44.65
CA LEU A 10 -38.31 -16.83 -43.37
C LEU A 10 -38.54 -15.72 -42.34
N ALA A 11 -39.59 -15.85 -41.52
CA ALA A 11 -39.65 -15.16 -40.25
C ALA A 11 -39.00 -16.05 -39.19
N SER A 12 -37.68 -15.94 -39.07
CA SER A 12 -36.94 -16.48 -37.93
C SER A 12 -37.36 -15.69 -36.69
N SER A 13 -38.28 -16.25 -35.90
CA SER A 13 -38.52 -15.79 -34.53
C SER A 13 -37.30 -16.11 -33.69
N PHE A 14 -36.36 -15.17 -33.59
CA PHE A 14 -35.40 -15.13 -32.49
C PHE A 14 -36.16 -14.72 -31.22
N ALA A 15 -36.73 -15.70 -30.53
CA ALA A 15 -37.08 -15.53 -29.12
C ALA A 15 -35.75 -15.48 -28.34
N THR A 16 -35.20 -14.29 -28.16
CA THR A 16 -34.15 -14.05 -27.19
C THR A 16 -34.79 -14.18 -25.81
N ALA A 17 -34.76 -15.39 -25.25
CA ALA A 17 -35.02 -15.61 -23.85
C ALA A 17 -33.91 -14.91 -23.05
N PHE A 18 -34.13 -13.64 -22.68
CA PHE A 18 -33.37 -13.02 -21.60
C PHE A 18 -33.74 -13.77 -20.32
N VAL A 19 -32.94 -14.78 -19.98
CA VAL A 19 -32.93 -15.35 -18.64
C VAL A 19 -32.35 -14.26 -17.74
N TYR A 20 -33.22 -13.41 -17.19
CA TYR A 20 -32.83 -12.51 -16.11
C TYR A 20 -32.43 -13.39 -14.92
N ALA A 21 -31.12 -13.54 -14.68
CA ALA A 21 -30.63 -14.17 -13.47
C ALA A 21 -31.12 -13.34 -12.28
N LEU A 22 -32.05 -13.91 -11.51
CA LEU A 22 -32.58 -13.28 -10.31
C LEU A 22 -31.49 -13.34 -9.23
N TYR A 23 -30.94 -12.20 -8.85
CA TYR A 23 -29.82 -12.11 -7.90
C TYR A 23 -30.29 -11.47 -6.60
N GLY A 24 -30.24 -12.23 -5.51
CA GLY A 24 -30.57 -11.75 -4.16
C GLY A 24 -29.35 -11.82 -3.24
N TYR A 25 -29.20 -10.81 -2.38
CA TYR A 25 -28.16 -10.77 -1.34
C TYR A 25 -28.64 -9.92 -0.18
N GLY A 26 -27.99 -10.04 0.97
CA GLY A 26 -28.31 -9.20 2.12
C GLY A 26 -27.08 -8.84 2.92
N PHE A 27 -27.18 -7.75 3.66
CA PHE A 27 -26.16 -7.30 4.60
C PHE A 27 -26.75 -7.25 5.99
N MET A 28 -25.96 -7.73 6.95
CA MET A 28 -26.17 -7.46 8.35
C MET A 28 -25.08 -6.47 8.77
N SER A 29 -25.49 -5.32 9.30
CA SER A 29 -24.58 -4.28 9.75
C SER A 29 -24.82 -4.00 11.23
N CYS A 30 -23.75 -3.76 11.97
CA CYS A 30 -23.79 -3.35 13.35
C CYS A 30 -22.90 -2.12 13.50
N GLN A 31 -23.52 -0.96 13.69
CA GLN A 31 -22.81 0.28 13.94
C GLN A 31 -22.70 0.49 15.44
N PHE A 32 -21.50 0.31 15.98
CA PHE A 32 -21.21 0.54 17.39
C PHE A 32 -21.13 2.05 17.66
N ILE A 33 -21.94 2.53 18.59
CA ILE A 33 -22.07 3.96 18.92
C ILE A 33 -21.18 4.30 20.12
N SER A 34 -21.08 3.39 21.10
CA SER A 34 -20.21 3.55 22.26
C SER A 34 -18.90 2.77 22.12
N GLU A 35 -17.81 3.33 22.66
CA GLU A 35 -16.48 2.69 22.61
C GLU A 35 -16.45 1.32 23.29
N GLY A 36 -17.31 1.10 24.28
CA GLY A 36 -17.48 -0.18 24.98
C GLY A 36 -18.33 -1.20 24.21
N GLY A 37 -18.87 -0.86 23.04
CA GLY A 37 -19.65 -1.77 22.19
C GLY A 37 -21.03 -2.15 22.72
N HIS A 38 -21.48 -1.54 23.82
CA HIS A 38 -22.77 -1.86 24.47
C HIS A 38 -23.96 -1.28 23.72
N ASP A 39 -23.78 -0.13 23.07
CA ASP A 39 -24.78 0.53 22.25
C ASP A 39 -24.44 0.34 20.77
N ALA A 40 -25.36 -0.26 20.04
CA ALA A 40 -25.18 -0.49 18.62
C ALA A 40 -26.51 -0.39 17.87
N LEU A 41 -26.45 0.17 16.67
CA LEU A 41 -27.52 0.14 15.70
C LEU A 41 -27.33 -1.08 14.79
N TYR A 42 -28.25 -2.03 14.90
CA TYR A 42 -28.25 -3.22 14.07
C TYR A 42 -29.26 -3.08 12.94
N THR A 43 -28.80 -3.33 11.73
CA THR A 43 -29.62 -3.30 10.53
C THR A 43 -29.43 -4.56 9.71
N VAL A 44 -30.52 -5.01 9.11
CA VAL A 44 -30.50 -6.04 8.08
C VAL A 44 -31.08 -5.43 6.83
N GLU A 45 -30.40 -5.56 5.71
CA GLU A 45 -30.88 -5.09 4.42
C GLU A 45 -30.89 -6.25 3.44
N VAL A 46 -32.01 -6.42 2.75
CA VAL A 46 -32.18 -7.47 1.74
C VAL A 46 -32.36 -6.80 0.39
N TYR A 47 -31.50 -7.16 -0.56
CA TYR A 47 -31.47 -6.64 -1.91
C TYR A 47 -31.87 -7.71 -2.91
N TYR A 48 -32.62 -7.28 -3.93
CA TYR A 48 -32.99 -8.09 -5.06
C TYR A 48 -32.71 -7.33 -6.35
N ASN A 49 -31.93 -7.91 -7.26
CA ASN A 49 -31.42 -7.26 -8.46
C ASN A 49 -30.82 -5.88 -8.17
N LYS A 50 -30.06 -5.79 -7.06
CA LYS A 50 -29.43 -4.56 -6.52
C LYS A 50 -30.41 -3.49 -6.03
N GLN A 51 -31.71 -3.77 -5.96
CA GLN A 51 -32.70 -2.88 -5.37
C GLN A 51 -32.99 -3.31 -3.93
N LEU A 52 -33.03 -2.35 -3.01
CA LEU A 52 -33.40 -2.60 -1.62
C LEU A 52 -34.86 -3.07 -1.56
N PHE A 53 -35.05 -4.31 -1.14
CA PHE A 53 -36.35 -4.98 -1.10
C PHE A 53 -37.03 -4.79 0.25
N ALA A 54 -36.30 -5.07 1.33
CA ALA A 54 -36.74 -4.92 2.70
C ALA A 54 -35.57 -4.60 3.63
N SER A 55 -35.84 -3.98 4.76
CA SER A 55 -34.84 -3.74 5.80
C SER A 55 -35.41 -3.94 7.20
N TYR A 56 -34.55 -4.29 8.15
CA TYR A 56 -34.81 -4.29 9.59
C TYR A 56 -33.96 -3.21 10.25
N ASN A 57 -34.51 -2.54 11.25
CA ASN A 57 -33.79 -1.59 12.09
C ASN A 57 -34.07 -1.88 13.57
N SER A 58 -33.03 -2.10 14.38
CA SER A 58 -33.16 -2.44 15.79
C SER A 58 -33.78 -1.33 16.65
N THR A 59 -33.69 -0.06 16.24
CA THR A 59 -34.36 1.06 16.91
C THR A 59 -35.87 1.01 16.74
N GLU A 60 -36.35 0.64 15.55
CA GLU A 60 -37.79 0.46 15.30
C GLU A 60 -38.28 -0.94 15.72
N GLY A 61 -37.38 -1.93 15.77
CA GLY A 61 -37.67 -3.31 16.15
C GLY A 61 -38.51 -4.07 15.14
N LYS A 62 -38.59 -3.63 13.87
CA LYS A 62 -39.44 -4.20 12.83
C LYS A 62 -38.81 -4.11 11.44
N TYR A 63 -39.32 -4.93 10.52
CA TYR A 63 -39.01 -4.88 9.11
C TYR A 63 -39.87 -3.86 8.37
N ARG A 64 -39.29 -3.23 7.34
CA ARG A 64 -39.96 -2.36 6.38
C ARG A 64 -39.73 -2.88 4.97
N GLY A 65 -40.82 -3.17 4.24
CA GLY A 65 -40.79 -3.49 2.82
C GLY A 65 -40.91 -2.23 1.95
N TYR A 66 -40.15 -2.17 0.85
CA TYR A 66 -40.10 -1.00 -0.03
C TYR A 66 -40.95 -1.12 -1.31
N THR A 67 -41.47 -2.31 -1.59
CA THR A 67 -42.45 -2.58 -2.67
C THR A 67 -43.75 -3.11 -2.07
N GLU A 68 -44.87 -3.11 -2.79
CA GLU A 68 -46.14 -3.68 -2.30
C GLU A 68 -45.95 -5.14 -1.87
N ARG A 69 -45.33 -5.96 -2.73
CA ARG A 69 -45.00 -7.35 -2.41
C ARG A 69 -44.08 -7.48 -1.20
N ALA A 70 -43.11 -6.56 -1.03
CA ALA A 70 -42.25 -6.58 0.15
C ALA A 70 -43.01 -6.22 1.42
N LYS A 71 -43.96 -5.28 1.36
CA LYS A 71 -44.78 -4.89 2.51
C LYS A 71 -45.57 -6.07 3.05
N ASP A 72 -46.27 -6.81 2.18
CA ASP A 72 -47.02 -8.01 2.56
C ASP A 72 -46.12 -9.04 3.28
N ILE A 73 -44.91 -9.26 2.76
CA ILE A 73 -43.93 -10.17 3.37
C ILE A 73 -43.46 -9.63 4.73
N THR A 74 -43.09 -8.35 4.80
CA THR A 74 -42.61 -7.76 6.05
C THR A 74 -43.69 -7.67 7.11
N ASP A 75 -44.95 -7.50 6.74
CA ASP A 75 -46.07 -7.57 7.67
C ASP A 75 -46.16 -8.96 8.28
N GLY A 76 -46.04 -10.02 7.48
CA GLY A 76 -45.96 -11.39 8.00
C GLY A 76 -44.77 -11.62 8.95
N LEU A 77 -43.58 -11.10 8.61
CA LEU A 77 -42.39 -11.17 9.47
C LEU A 77 -42.59 -10.42 10.79
N ASN A 78 -43.21 -9.24 10.75
CA ASN A 78 -43.45 -8.40 11.92
C ASN A 78 -44.50 -8.97 12.88
N HIS A 79 -45.43 -9.79 12.39
CA HIS A 79 -46.39 -10.50 13.26
C HIS A 79 -45.80 -11.77 13.88
N ASN A 80 -44.61 -12.20 13.44
CA ASN A 80 -43.97 -13.40 13.95
C ASN A 80 -42.90 -13.05 14.98
N GLN A 81 -43.25 -13.20 16.27
CA GLN A 81 -42.37 -12.89 17.39
C GLN A 81 -41.04 -13.66 17.34
N HIS A 82 -41.03 -14.88 16.81
CA HIS A 82 -39.81 -15.68 16.69
C HIS A 82 -38.76 -14.99 15.81
N PHE A 83 -39.17 -14.35 14.71
CA PHE A 83 -38.24 -13.61 13.84
C PHE A 83 -37.69 -12.37 14.54
N LEU A 84 -38.56 -11.58 15.16
CA LEU A 84 -38.14 -10.36 15.87
C LEU A 84 -37.21 -10.66 17.06
N ASP A 85 -37.48 -11.74 17.80
CA ASP A 85 -36.63 -12.18 18.90
C ASP A 85 -35.29 -12.74 18.40
N GLN A 86 -35.27 -13.37 17.23
CA GLN A 86 -34.01 -13.78 16.60
C GLN A 86 -33.15 -12.57 16.24
N GLU A 87 -33.72 -11.48 15.71
CA GLU A 87 -32.94 -10.27 15.41
C GLU A 87 -32.38 -9.59 16.65
N LYS A 88 -33.13 -9.59 17.77
CA LYS A 88 -32.61 -9.14 19.05
C LYS A 88 -31.44 -10.01 19.52
N LYS A 89 -31.55 -11.33 19.40
CA LYS A 89 -30.45 -12.26 19.73
C LYS A 89 -29.22 -12.04 18.84
N ASN A 90 -29.42 -11.77 17.55
CA ASN A 90 -28.34 -11.46 16.61
C ASN A 90 -27.60 -10.19 17.04
N LEU A 91 -28.32 -9.14 17.42
CA LEU A 91 -27.72 -7.90 17.92
C LEU A 91 -26.88 -8.15 19.20
N GLU A 92 -27.43 -8.86 20.18
CA GLU A 92 -26.69 -9.16 21.42
C GLU A 92 -25.47 -10.06 21.18
N LEU A 93 -25.57 -11.02 20.24
CA LEU A 93 -24.43 -11.82 19.80
C LEU A 93 -23.34 -10.94 19.16
N LEU A 94 -23.70 -10.01 18.28
CA LEU A 94 -22.75 -9.12 17.62
C LEU A 94 -22.08 -8.16 18.60
N LYS A 95 -22.81 -7.62 19.58
CA LYS A 95 -22.22 -6.86 20.70
C LYS A 95 -21.19 -7.68 21.46
N THR A 96 -21.55 -8.92 21.81
CA THR A 96 -20.66 -9.83 22.52
C THR A 96 -19.38 -10.12 21.73
N VAL A 97 -19.51 -10.42 20.44
CA VAL A 97 -18.36 -10.67 19.55
C VAL A 97 -17.49 -9.42 19.43
N TYR A 98 -18.08 -8.23 19.34
CA TYR A 98 -17.34 -6.99 19.28
C TYR A 98 -16.50 -6.77 20.54
N CYS A 99 -17.13 -6.84 21.72
CA CYS A 99 -16.44 -6.65 23.00
C CYS A 99 -15.33 -7.68 23.23
N ASN A 100 -15.55 -8.94 22.83
CA ASN A 100 -14.62 -10.03 23.14
C ASN A 100 -13.52 -10.25 22.09
N THR A 101 -13.70 -9.78 20.85
CA THR A 101 -12.82 -10.15 19.73
C THR A 101 -12.43 -8.98 18.85
N LEU A 102 -13.36 -8.06 18.55
CA LEU A 102 -13.06 -6.94 17.65
C LEU A 102 -12.56 -5.70 18.40
N HIS A 103 -12.72 -5.63 19.72
CA HIS A 103 -12.19 -4.54 20.53
C HIS A 103 -10.67 -4.40 20.38
N ASP A 104 -9.95 -5.52 20.28
CA ASP A 104 -8.49 -5.52 20.08
C ASP A 104 -8.07 -4.89 18.74
N LEU A 105 -8.94 -4.94 17.71
CA LEU A 105 -8.69 -4.27 16.44
C LEU A 105 -8.66 -2.75 16.56
N LYS A 106 -9.26 -2.16 17.61
CA LYS A 106 -9.18 -0.71 17.87
C LYS A 106 -7.74 -0.26 18.12
N ASN A 107 -6.94 -1.13 18.76
CA ASN A 107 -5.54 -0.85 19.06
C ASN A 107 -4.60 -1.27 17.94
N LEU A 108 -5.12 -1.96 16.91
CA LEU A 108 -4.34 -2.28 15.74
C LEU A 108 -3.99 -0.98 15.02
N SER A 109 -2.71 -0.68 14.96
CA SER A 109 -2.21 0.47 14.23
C SER A 109 -0.86 0.15 13.63
N GLN A 110 -0.58 0.75 12.47
CA GLN A 110 0.66 0.57 11.73
C GLN A 110 1.15 1.95 11.29
N GLU A 111 2.37 2.30 11.69
CA GLU A 111 2.96 3.58 11.30
C GLU A 111 3.17 3.70 9.79
N PRO A 112 2.94 4.90 9.20
CA PRO A 112 3.18 5.15 7.79
C PRO A 112 4.66 5.10 7.47
N ARG A 113 4.98 4.42 6.36
CA ARG A 113 6.27 4.56 5.70
C ARG A 113 6.22 5.76 4.76
N VAL A 114 6.85 6.85 5.17
CA VAL A 114 6.80 8.12 4.43
C VAL A 114 8.05 8.31 3.57
N ARG A 115 7.87 8.84 2.36
CA ARG A 115 8.94 9.27 1.46
C ARG A 115 8.63 10.65 0.91
N VAL A 116 9.63 11.53 0.94
CA VAL A 116 9.56 12.86 0.34
C VAL A 116 10.58 12.95 -0.79
N PHE A 117 10.11 13.22 -2.01
CA PHE A 117 10.96 13.21 -3.21
C PHE A 117 10.41 14.16 -4.28
N SER A 118 11.22 14.48 -5.28
CA SER A 118 10.80 15.29 -6.43
C SER A 118 10.75 14.46 -7.71
N THR A 119 9.81 14.75 -8.60
CA THR A 119 9.71 14.14 -9.95
C THR A 119 10.25 15.03 -11.05
N LYS A 120 10.42 16.33 -10.80
CA LYS A 120 10.99 17.31 -11.74
C LYS A 120 11.97 18.22 -11.01
N THR A 121 13.18 18.32 -11.54
CA THR A 121 14.17 19.29 -11.04
C THR A 121 13.64 20.69 -11.30
N ALA A 122 13.30 21.41 -10.24
CA ALA A 122 12.98 22.82 -10.34
C ALA A 122 14.26 23.61 -10.57
N ASN A 123 14.15 24.72 -11.30
CA ASN A 123 15.19 25.74 -11.37
C ASN A 123 14.60 27.09 -10.91
N SER A 124 15.42 28.14 -10.85
CA SER A 124 14.97 29.46 -10.36
C SER A 124 13.83 30.10 -11.17
N HIS A 125 13.49 29.55 -12.35
CA HIS A 125 12.49 30.10 -13.26
C HIS A 125 11.34 29.12 -13.56
N GLN A 126 11.46 27.85 -13.17
CA GLN A 126 10.48 26.80 -13.46
C GLN A 126 10.12 26.06 -12.18
N PRO A 127 8.82 26.03 -11.83
CA PRO A 127 8.37 25.29 -10.66
C PRO A 127 8.61 23.78 -10.85
N GLY A 128 8.97 23.12 -9.75
CA GLY A 128 9.01 21.66 -9.67
C GLY A 128 7.92 21.15 -8.74
N ILE A 129 7.82 19.83 -8.63
CA ILE A 129 6.83 19.16 -7.79
C ILE A 129 7.55 18.29 -6.77
N ILE A 130 7.26 18.53 -5.49
CA ILE A 130 7.67 17.67 -4.39
C ILE A 130 6.45 16.81 -4.00
N ILE A 131 6.72 15.54 -3.74
CA ILE A 131 5.71 14.54 -3.40
C ILE A 131 6.02 14.00 -2.02
N CYS A 132 5.03 14.02 -1.14
CA CYS A 132 5.03 13.31 0.13
C CYS A 132 4.10 12.11 0.00
N SER A 133 4.68 10.92 0.01
CA SER A 133 3.93 9.66 -0.09
C SER A 133 3.99 8.92 1.23
N ALA A 134 2.83 8.68 1.85
CA ALA A 134 2.68 7.80 3.00
C ALA A 134 2.12 6.45 2.55
N TYR A 135 2.80 5.37 2.93
CA TYR A 135 2.44 3.99 2.55
C TYR A 135 2.23 3.10 3.77
N ASN A 136 1.52 2.00 3.56
CA ASN A 136 1.45 0.86 4.47
C ASN A 136 0.98 1.24 5.88
N PHE A 137 0.05 2.18 6.03
CA PHE A 137 -0.46 2.61 7.33
C PHE A 137 -1.87 2.09 7.62
N TYR A 138 -2.20 2.06 8.91
CA TYR A 138 -3.54 1.76 9.42
C TYR A 138 -3.74 2.42 10.80
N PRO A 139 -4.89 3.03 11.11
CA PRO A 139 -6.15 3.05 10.35
C PRO A 139 -6.16 4.01 9.15
N LYS A 140 -7.27 4.02 8.38
CA LYS A 140 -7.41 4.83 7.15
C LYS A 140 -7.14 6.33 7.35
N PRO A 141 -7.62 7.01 8.40
CA PRO A 141 -7.46 8.47 8.49
C PRO A 141 -6.01 8.90 8.69
N ILE A 142 -5.50 9.79 7.83
CA ILE A 142 -4.16 10.39 7.89
C ILE A 142 -4.18 11.83 7.35
N THR A 143 -3.39 12.71 7.95
CA THR A 143 -3.19 14.09 7.50
C THR A 143 -1.75 14.27 7.02
N LEU A 144 -1.59 14.85 5.83
CA LEU A 144 -0.30 15.23 5.25
C LEU A 144 -0.32 16.74 5.01
N THR A 145 0.51 17.48 5.73
CA THR A 145 0.56 18.94 5.69
C THR A 145 1.93 19.40 5.21
N TRP A 146 1.97 20.32 4.25
CA TRP A 146 3.22 20.91 3.80
C TRP A 146 3.60 22.10 4.67
N LEU A 147 4.86 22.14 5.10
CA LEU A 147 5.44 23.27 5.81
C LEU A 147 6.57 23.88 4.98
N ARG A 148 6.59 25.20 4.84
CA ARG A 148 7.68 25.98 4.29
C ARG A 148 8.22 26.89 5.38
N ASN A 149 9.47 26.69 5.77
CA ASN A 149 10.12 27.42 6.87
C ASN A 149 9.33 27.35 8.20
N GLY A 150 8.63 26.24 8.42
CA GLY A 150 7.79 26.01 9.61
C GLY A 150 6.35 26.53 9.50
N GLU A 151 6.00 27.25 8.43
CA GLU A 151 4.64 27.73 8.19
C GLU A 151 3.88 26.80 7.25
N GLU A 152 2.60 26.55 7.54
CA GLU A 152 1.73 25.72 6.72
C GLU A 152 1.47 26.34 5.34
N VAL A 153 1.59 25.54 4.29
CA VAL A 153 1.30 25.91 2.92
C VAL A 153 0.12 25.09 2.41
N THR A 154 -0.93 25.79 1.98
CA THR A 154 -2.14 25.19 1.40
C THR A 154 -2.32 25.58 -0.07
N SER A 155 -1.64 26.63 -0.54
CA SER A 155 -1.60 26.99 -1.96
C SER A 155 -0.77 25.97 -2.74
N GLU A 156 -1.19 25.69 -3.97
CA GLU A 156 -0.48 24.78 -4.87
C GLU A 156 -0.24 23.37 -4.31
N VAL A 157 -1.07 22.96 -3.34
CA VAL A 157 -1.11 21.61 -2.78
C VAL A 157 -2.26 20.82 -3.38
N ILE A 158 -1.96 19.61 -3.84
CA ILE A 158 -2.94 18.63 -4.29
C ILE A 158 -2.73 17.36 -3.47
N SER A 159 -3.80 16.72 -3.00
CA SER A 159 -3.71 15.44 -2.29
C SER A 159 -4.67 14.42 -2.88
N THR A 160 -4.28 13.15 -2.86
CA THR A 160 -5.20 12.04 -3.13
C THR A 160 -6.07 11.77 -1.91
N ASP A 161 -7.21 11.14 -2.12
CA ASP A 161 -7.91 10.42 -1.05
C ASP A 161 -7.06 9.25 -0.54
N GLU A 162 -7.40 8.70 0.63
CA GLU A 162 -6.75 7.50 1.15
C GLU A 162 -7.20 6.27 0.36
N MET A 163 -6.24 5.61 -0.27
CA MET A 163 -6.45 4.45 -1.11
C MET A 163 -6.15 3.18 -0.33
N SER A 164 -7.00 2.16 -0.45
CA SER A 164 -6.74 0.85 0.16
C SER A 164 -5.80 0.03 -0.72
N ASP A 165 -4.82 -0.61 -0.08
CA ASP A 165 -3.91 -1.55 -0.72
C ASP A 165 -4.50 -2.98 -0.83
N GLY A 166 -5.72 -3.20 -0.31
CA GLY A 166 -6.42 -4.49 -0.34
C GLY A 166 -5.96 -5.50 0.72
N ASN A 167 -4.99 -5.14 1.56
CA ASN A 167 -4.43 -5.96 2.64
C ASN A 167 -4.59 -5.31 4.02
N TRP A 168 -5.67 -4.55 4.21
CA TRP A 168 -5.95 -3.71 5.39
C TRP A 168 -5.07 -2.48 5.55
N LEU A 169 -4.05 -2.28 4.70
CA LEU A 169 -3.24 -1.07 4.73
C LEU A 169 -3.72 -0.03 3.71
N TYR A 170 -3.27 1.19 3.91
CA TYR A 170 -3.62 2.35 3.10
C TYR A 170 -2.39 3.13 2.65
N GLN A 171 -2.59 3.93 1.62
CA GLN A 171 -1.63 4.91 1.12
C GLN A 171 -2.31 6.24 0.79
N LYS A 172 -1.56 7.35 0.91
CA LYS A 172 -1.99 8.72 0.57
C LYS A 172 -0.81 9.51 0.02
N HIS A 173 -1.06 10.34 -0.98
CA HIS A 173 -0.04 11.19 -1.60
C HIS A 173 -0.46 12.65 -1.54
N SER A 174 0.49 13.51 -1.20
CA SER A 174 0.36 14.96 -1.30
C SER A 174 1.46 15.51 -2.20
N TYR A 175 1.11 16.49 -3.02
CA TYR A 175 1.94 17.09 -4.05
C TYR A 175 1.99 18.59 -3.78
N LEU A 176 3.19 19.17 -3.78
CA LEU A 176 3.41 20.60 -3.64
C LEU A 176 4.18 21.10 -4.86
N GLU A 177 3.61 22.07 -5.57
CA GLU A 177 4.37 22.84 -6.55
C GLU A 177 5.24 23.87 -5.84
N TYR A 178 6.53 23.95 -6.19
CA TYR A 178 7.47 24.84 -5.52
C TYR A 178 8.46 25.47 -6.50
N ILE A 179 8.90 26.68 -6.18
CA ILE A 179 10.04 27.33 -6.82
C ILE A 179 11.20 27.34 -5.80
N PRO A 180 12.36 26.74 -6.12
CA PRO A 180 13.47 26.61 -5.19
C PRO A 180 14.02 27.99 -4.82
N THR A 181 14.09 28.27 -3.53
CA THR A 181 14.96 29.32 -3.01
C THR A 181 16.05 28.68 -2.14
N PRO A 182 17.29 29.21 -2.14
CA PRO A 182 18.43 28.57 -1.48
C PRO A 182 18.29 28.42 0.04
N THR A 183 17.38 29.18 0.65
CA THR A 183 17.19 29.25 2.11
C THR A 183 15.96 28.51 2.59
N ASP A 184 15.09 28.06 1.68
CA ASP A 184 13.84 27.43 2.09
C ASP A 184 14.06 26.03 2.65
N THR A 185 13.37 25.76 3.74
CA THR A 185 13.19 24.43 4.30
C THR A 185 11.77 23.97 3.99
N ILE A 186 11.63 22.87 3.25
CA ILE A 186 10.33 22.27 2.91
C ILE A 186 10.21 20.95 3.66
N GLU A 187 9.11 20.78 4.39
CA GLU A 187 8.85 19.60 5.22
C GLU A 187 7.43 19.11 5.00
N CYS A 188 7.24 17.79 5.03
CA CYS A 188 5.92 17.16 5.09
C CYS A 188 5.66 16.72 6.54
N MET A 189 4.67 17.32 7.18
CA MET A 189 4.17 16.92 8.49
C MET A 189 3.12 15.83 8.33
N VAL A 190 3.28 14.74 9.09
CA VAL A 190 2.40 13.59 9.03
C VAL A 190 1.76 13.34 10.38
N GLU A 191 0.42 13.37 10.40
CA GLU A 191 -0.40 13.06 11.57
C GLU A 191 -1.21 11.80 11.30
N HIS A 192 -1.08 10.83 12.19
CA HIS A 192 -1.73 9.54 12.06
C HIS A 192 -1.94 8.93 13.45
N ALA A 193 -3.02 8.17 13.66
CA ALA A 193 -3.38 7.64 14.97
C ALA A 193 -2.31 6.71 15.60
N SER A 194 -1.46 6.09 14.79
CA SER A 194 -0.33 5.28 15.29
C SER A 194 0.87 6.11 15.78
N LEU A 195 0.88 7.43 15.52
CA LEU A 195 1.97 8.32 15.88
C LEU A 195 1.58 9.11 17.13
N PRO A 196 2.40 9.08 18.21
CA PRO A 196 2.08 9.83 19.43
C PRO A 196 2.14 11.34 19.22
N THR A 197 2.96 11.79 18.28
CA THR A 197 3.10 13.19 17.87
C THR A 197 3.28 13.26 16.35
N PRO A 198 2.96 14.40 15.71
CA PRO A 198 3.23 14.60 14.30
C PRO A 198 4.72 14.35 13.97
N LYS A 199 5.00 13.69 12.85
CA LYS A 199 6.37 13.46 12.36
C LYS A 199 6.67 14.36 11.16
N LEU A 200 7.83 15.03 11.18
CA LEU A 200 8.30 15.89 10.10
C LEU A 200 9.26 15.14 9.19
N TYR A 201 8.99 15.19 7.88
CA TYR A 201 9.84 14.62 6.85
C TYR A 201 10.38 15.73 5.96
N ARG A 202 11.66 16.07 6.14
CA ARG A 202 12.32 17.13 5.39
C ARG A 202 12.66 16.69 3.97
N TRP A 203 12.41 17.58 3.02
CA TRP A 203 12.91 17.43 1.66
C TRP A 203 14.34 17.96 1.57
N GLU A 204 15.28 17.12 1.14
CA GLU A 204 16.65 17.53 0.88
C GLU A 204 16.83 17.91 -0.59
N TYR A 205 17.05 19.19 -0.86
CA TYR A 205 17.41 19.64 -2.21
C TYR A 205 18.83 19.18 -2.55
N LEU A 206 18.93 18.20 -3.44
CA LEU A 206 20.20 17.86 -4.09
C LEU A 206 20.44 18.85 -5.24
N SER A 207 21.18 19.92 -4.95
CA SER A 207 21.62 20.87 -5.99
C SER A 207 22.35 20.15 -7.13
N GLU A 208 22.20 20.63 -8.37
CA GLU A 208 22.90 20.09 -9.54
C GLU A 208 24.41 19.98 -9.33
N SER A 209 25.03 20.94 -8.63
CA SER A 209 26.46 20.89 -8.28
C SER A 209 26.82 19.66 -7.44
N ARG A 210 25.98 19.31 -6.47
CA ARG A 210 26.18 18.13 -5.61
C ARG A 210 26.00 16.84 -6.40
N ILE A 211 25.00 16.78 -7.26
CA ILE A 211 24.78 15.65 -8.17
C ILE A 211 26.00 15.47 -9.08
N ASN A 212 26.46 16.54 -9.73
CA ASN A 212 27.63 16.52 -10.60
C ASN A 212 28.91 16.08 -9.86
N LYS A 213 29.12 16.54 -8.62
CA LYS A 213 30.25 16.08 -7.79
C LYS A 213 30.16 14.59 -7.47
N ILE A 214 28.97 14.08 -7.17
CA ILE A 214 28.75 12.64 -6.94
C ILE A 214 29.04 11.87 -8.23
N THR A 215 28.48 12.29 -9.37
CA THR A 215 28.68 11.63 -10.67
C THR A 215 30.16 11.57 -11.06
N VAL A 216 30.89 12.69 -10.93
CA VAL A 216 32.33 12.74 -11.23
C VAL A 216 33.11 11.85 -10.26
N GLY A 217 32.78 11.88 -8.96
CA GLY A 217 33.40 11.03 -7.95
C GLY A 217 33.19 9.53 -8.22
N THR A 218 31.96 9.12 -8.56
CA THR A 218 31.64 7.73 -8.90
C THR A 218 32.34 7.27 -10.17
N ALA A 219 32.36 8.11 -11.21
CA ALA A 219 33.08 7.80 -12.45
C ALA A 219 34.59 7.63 -12.20
N GLY A 220 35.20 8.52 -11.42
CA GLY A 220 36.61 8.43 -11.04
C GLY A 220 36.94 7.18 -10.23
N LEU A 221 36.07 6.79 -9.29
CA LEU A 221 36.24 5.57 -8.50
C LEU A 221 36.19 4.31 -9.39
N LEU A 222 35.23 4.23 -10.31
CA LEU A 222 35.10 3.12 -11.25
C LEU A 222 36.32 3.01 -12.17
N LEU A 223 36.81 4.14 -12.69
CA LEU A 223 38.02 4.18 -13.50
C LEU A 223 39.25 3.74 -12.70
N GLY A 224 39.40 4.22 -11.47
CA GLY A 224 40.50 3.81 -10.58
C GLY A 224 40.50 2.30 -10.31
N LEU A 225 39.34 1.73 -10.00
CA LEU A 225 39.18 0.28 -9.79
C LEU A 225 39.52 -0.52 -11.06
N ALA A 226 39.16 -0.02 -12.24
CA ALA A 226 39.51 -0.65 -13.52
C ALA A 226 41.03 -0.66 -13.76
N PHE A 227 41.74 0.43 -13.46
CA PHE A 227 43.20 0.47 -13.56
C PHE A 227 43.89 -0.44 -12.55
N ILE A 228 43.41 -0.48 -11.30
CA ILE A 228 43.96 -1.35 -10.26
C ILE A 228 43.80 -2.83 -10.66
N THR A 229 42.61 -3.22 -11.13
CA THR A 229 42.35 -4.59 -11.58
C THR A 229 43.19 -4.96 -12.81
N ALA A 230 43.27 -4.10 -13.82
CA ALA A 230 44.13 -4.31 -14.99
C ALA A 230 45.62 -4.42 -14.62
N GLY A 231 46.10 -3.54 -13.74
CA GLY A 231 47.47 -3.53 -13.23
C GLY A 231 47.81 -4.80 -12.45
N ALA A 232 46.90 -5.28 -11.60
CA ALA A 232 47.06 -6.54 -10.87
C ALA A 232 47.15 -7.75 -11.83
N ILE A 233 46.27 -7.82 -12.84
CA ILE A 233 46.29 -8.88 -13.86
C ILE A 233 47.61 -8.84 -14.65
N TYR A 234 48.06 -7.67 -15.08
CA TYR A 234 49.34 -7.50 -15.78
C TYR A 234 50.52 -7.94 -14.92
N TYR A 235 50.55 -7.50 -13.65
CA TYR A 235 51.60 -7.86 -12.69
C TYR A 235 51.65 -9.38 -12.45
N MET A 236 50.50 -10.03 -12.25
CA MET A 236 50.42 -11.49 -12.08
C MET A 236 50.86 -12.25 -13.33
N LYS A 237 50.57 -11.74 -14.53
CA LYS A 237 50.99 -12.37 -15.80
C LYS A 237 52.50 -12.26 -16.03
N HIS A 238 53.10 -11.11 -15.70
CA HIS A 238 54.54 -10.88 -15.88
C HIS A 238 55.44 -11.42 -14.75
N THR A 239 54.94 -11.57 -13.53
CA THR A 239 55.71 -12.20 -12.43
C THR A 239 55.74 -13.72 -12.54
N LYS A 240 54.67 -14.36 -13.06
CA LYS A 240 54.71 -15.79 -13.43
C LYS A 240 55.68 -16.09 -14.58
N ALA A 241 56.00 -15.10 -15.43
CA ALA A 241 57.04 -15.22 -16.46
C ALA A 241 58.48 -15.12 -15.90
N LYS A 242 58.68 -14.60 -14.68
CA LYS A 242 59.99 -14.54 -14.01
C LYS A 242 60.27 -15.72 -13.08
N ALA A 243 59.25 -16.44 -12.61
CA ALA A 243 59.44 -17.61 -11.74
C ALA A 243 59.93 -18.86 -12.50
N LEU A 244 59.78 -18.94 -13.83
CA LEU A 244 60.21 -20.11 -14.62
C LEU A 244 61.67 -20.07 -15.10
N PHE A 245 62.42 -19.00 -14.82
CA PHE A 245 63.83 -18.86 -15.25
C PHE A 245 64.86 -19.15 -14.14
N PHE A 246 64.44 -19.51 -12.93
CA PHE A 246 65.34 -19.79 -11.80
C PHE A 246 65.34 -21.26 -11.33
N VAL A 247 64.89 -22.20 -12.17
CA VAL A 247 65.07 -23.64 -11.92
C VAL A 247 65.93 -24.23 -13.02
N GLY A 248 67.25 -24.14 -12.87
CA GLY A 248 68.18 -24.80 -13.77
C GLY A 248 69.56 -24.17 -13.80
N ASP A 249 70.34 -24.29 -12.72
CA ASP A 249 71.72 -24.75 -12.82
C ASP A 249 72.38 -24.98 -11.44
N LYS A 250 72.75 -26.26 -11.24
CA LYS A 250 73.87 -26.86 -10.50
C LYS A 250 74.24 -26.43 -9.06
N MET A 251 74.11 -27.41 -8.15
CA MET A 251 74.91 -27.60 -6.92
C MET A 251 76.43 -27.70 -7.22
N PRO A 252 77.32 -27.42 -6.24
CA PRO A 252 77.83 -28.54 -5.42
C PRO A 252 77.99 -28.25 -3.92
N THR A 253 77.71 -29.31 -3.18
CA THR A 253 78.18 -29.72 -1.85
C THR A 253 79.46 -29.06 -1.32
N ASN A 254 79.42 -28.58 -0.07
CA ASN A 254 80.45 -28.98 0.90
C ASN A 254 79.94 -28.94 2.35
N LYS A 255 80.39 -29.91 3.13
CA LYS A 255 79.98 -30.25 4.49
C LYS A 255 80.57 -29.26 5.51
N THR A 256 79.83 -28.95 6.56
CA THR A 256 80.44 -28.64 7.87
C THR A 256 79.54 -29.11 8.99
N VAL A 257 80.13 -29.96 9.83
CA VAL A 257 79.59 -30.63 11.01
C VAL A 257 79.67 -29.66 12.18
N ILE A 258 78.60 -29.52 12.96
CA ILE A 258 78.69 -29.10 14.37
C ILE A 258 77.74 -29.97 15.20
N SER A 259 78.35 -30.71 16.12
CA SER A 259 77.77 -31.60 17.10
C SER A 259 76.89 -30.84 18.09
N VAL A 260 75.71 -31.38 18.43
CA VAL A 260 74.93 -30.97 19.60
C VAL A 260 75.28 -31.93 20.72
N GLU A 261 75.90 -31.38 21.75
CA GLU A 261 76.28 -32.06 22.99
C GLU A 261 75.05 -32.13 23.91
N ASN A 262 74.68 -33.36 24.31
CA ASN A 262 73.69 -33.63 25.36
C ASN A 262 74.40 -33.65 26.71
N ASN A 263 73.81 -33.00 27.72
CA ASN A 263 73.89 -33.24 29.18
C ASN A 263 73.03 -32.12 29.81
N LEU A 264 72.02 -32.32 30.66
CA LEU A 264 71.58 -33.41 31.51
C LEU A 264 70.07 -33.21 31.77
#